data_AF-A0A9X2N603-F1
#
_entry.id   AF-A0A9X2N603-F1
#
_cell.length_a   1.000
_cell.length_b   1.000
_cell.length_c   1.000
_cell.angle_alpha   90.00
_cell.angle_beta   90.00
_cell.angle_gamma   90.00
#
_symmetry.space_group_name_H-M   'P 1'
#
loop_
_entity.id
_entity.type
_entity.pdbx_description
1 polymer ?
#
loop_
_entity_poly.entity_id
_entity_poly.type
_entity_poly.pdbx_seq_one_letter_code
_entity_poly.pdbx_strand_id
1 'polypeptide(L)'
;MSSTTAEGAKKSGGGLAGLQRFGRSLMLPIATLPAAGLLNRFGQDDILGKTGLGWDKVAAVVGGAGNALFDFLPLLFAIGIAVGFARKGDGSTAVAAAVGWVVLNRVIQAIAPISSQTGYKPSWDGSPLHWPYSVLTGIIAGLVAAVLWQRYYRIKLPAWLAFFGGRRFVPIVTAFAMIILGVLLGLVFKYVDQGIQNLGSAIVGQPVIGGGIYGFFNRLLIPVGLHQLLNVPVWFIFNGGDLTNFFNHVQGSGTFMTGFFPVFMFALPAAALAIWQTARPAQKKVVGGVMIAAALTSFITGVTEPIEFSFMFVAWPLYIFHAIMTGITLAVVNALGIKLGFSFSGGAIDFLLNSSLDTAHKAWLLIPIGLVLAVIYYFVFRIVITKWNLRTPGREDDSIEADLERTSAK
;
A
#
# COMPACT_ATOMS: atom_id res chain seq x y z
N MET A 1 9.72 40.34 -42.74
CA MET A 1 9.78 38.89 -43.02
C MET A 1 10.07 38.15 -41.72
N SER A 2 9.12 37.30 -41.34
CA SER A 2 9.12 36.23 -40.33
C SER A 2 9.76 36.46 -38.96
N SER A 3 8.95 36.98 -38.03
CA SER A 3 9.00 36.64 -36.61
C SER A 3 8.51 35.21 -36.40
N THR A 4 9.40 34.27 -36.10
CA THR A 4 9.00 32.94 -35.62
C THR A 4 8.63 33.02 -34.15
N THR A 5 7.33 33.12 -33.90
CA THR A 5 6.69 32.92 -32.60
C THR A 5 7.05 31.54 -32.06
N ALA A 6 7.67 31.50 -30.89
CA ALA A 6 7.79 30.30 -30.07
C ALA A 6 6.38 29.88 -29.63
N GLU A 7 5.84 28.84 -30.26
CA GLU A 7 4.60 28.21 -29.82
C GLU A 7 4.76 27.65 -28.40
N GLY A 8 3.76 27.94 -27.58
CA GLY A 8 3.78 27.73 -26.15
C GLY A 8 3.97 26.26 -25.76
N ALA A 9 4.99 26.02 -24.94
CA ALA A 9 5.09 24.81 -24.13
C ALA A 9 3.85 24.71 -23.24
N LYS A 10 2.96 23.77 -23.58
CA LYS A 10 1.78 23.42 -22.80
C LYS A 10 2.24 23.01 -21.39
N LYS A 11 1.92 23.81 -20.36
CA LYS A 11 2.10 23.46 -18.95
C LYS A 11 1.20 22.27 -18.57
N SER A 12 1.61 21.06 -18.88
CA SER A 12 0.99 19.83 -18.36
C SER A 12 2.00 19.07 -17.50
N GLY A 13 2.22 19.51 -16.25
CA GLY A 13 3.23 18.87 -15.40
C GLY A 13 2.99 18.89 -13.89
N GLY A 14 2.09 19.74 -13.37
CA GLY A 14 1.90 19.87 -11.92
C GLY A 14 1.27 18.65 -11.24
N GLY A 15 0.17 18.14 -11.81
CA GLY A 15 -0.59 17.03 -11.22
C GLY A 15 0.14 15.69 -11.30
N LEU A 16 0.71 15.37 -12.47
CA LEU A 16 1.45 14.12 -12.67
C LEU A 16 2.72 14.05 -11.81
N ALA A 17 3.48 15.14 -11.72
CA ALA A 17 4.65 15.20 -10.85
C ALA A 17 4.27 15.10 -9.36
N GLY A 18 3.13 15.65 -8.95
CA GLY A 18 2.59 15.51 -7.60
C GLY A 18 2.24 14.06 -7.26
N LEU A 19 1.53 13.37 -8.17
CA LEU A 19 1.17 11.96 -8.03
C LEU A 19 2.40 11.05 -8.01
N GLN A 20 3.40 11.31 -8.84
CA GLN A 20 4.66 10.55 -8.83
C GLN A 20 5.44 10.74 -7.52
N ARG A 21 5.51 11.97 -6.98
CA ARG A 21 6.14 12.22 -5.66
C ARG A 21 5.37 11.54 -4.54
N PHE A 22 4.04 11.58 -4.58
CA PHE A 22 3.21 10.86 -3.64
C PHE A 22 3.52 9.35 -3.68
N GLY A 23 3.49 8.72 -4.85
CA GLY A 23 3.84 7.30 -5.01
C GLY A 23 5.24 6.95 -4.46
N ARG A 24 6.27 7.76 -4.77
CA ARG A 24 7.62 7.54 -4.21
C ARG A 24 7.66 7.67 -2.68
N SER A 25 6.88 8.59 -2.12
CA SER A 25 6.83 8.80 -0.66
C SER A 25 6.23 7.60 0.10
N LEU A 26 5.43 6.76 -0.56
CA LEU A 26 4.87 5.53 0.01
C LEU A 26 5.90 4.39 0.09
N MET A 27 7.01 4.45 -0.64
CA MET A 27 7.97 3.34 -0.70
C MET A 27 8.74 3.13 0.61
N LEU A 28 9.06 4.20 1.33
CA LEU A 28 9.88 4.13 2.55
C LEU A 28 9.19 3.29 3.66
N PRO A 29 7.90 3.52 3.99
CA PRO A 29 7.18 2.66 4.95
C PRO A 29 6.99 1.23 4.45
N ILE A 30 6.75 1.04 3.15
CA ILE A 30 6.49 -0.29 2.57
C ILE A 30 7.73 -1.20 2.66
N ALA A 31 8.93 -0.62 2.57
CA ALA A 31 10.18 -1.37 2.59
C ALA A 31 10.39 -2.20 3.88
N THR A 32 9.79 -1.81 5.01
CA THR A 32 9.94 -2.54 6.28
C THR A 32 8.95 -3.70 6.45
N LEU A 33 7.89 -3.74 5.64
CA LEU A 33 6.80 -4.68 5.82
C LEU A 33 7.14 -6.16 5.52
N PRO A 34 8.00 -6.50 4.55
CA PRO A 34 8.44 -7.90 4.39
C PRO A 34 9.11 -8.46 5.64
N ALA A 35 9.96 -7.66 6.30
CA ALA A 35 10.59 -8.05 7.56
C ALA A 35 9.54 -8.22 8.66
N ALA A 36 8.57 -7.29 8.77
CA ALA A 36 7.45 -7.41 9.71
C ALA A 36 6.67 -8.71 9.54
N GLY A 37 6.34 -9.06 8.30
CA GLY A 37 5.64 -10.30 7.95
C GLY A 37 6.37 -11.56 8.35
N LEU A 38 7.67 -11.63 8.05
CA LEU A 38 8.51 -12.78 8.41
C LEU A 38 8.63 -12.93 9.93
N LEU A 39 8.87 -11.83 10.64
CA LEU A 39 8.92 -11.84 12.11
C LEU A 39 7.58 -12.28 12.70
N ASN A 40 6.46 -11.77 12.19
CA ASN A 40 5.13 -12.23 12.61
C ASN A 40 4.95 -13.73 12.37
N ARG A 41 5.31 -14.24 11.18
CA ARG A 41 5.14 -15.65 10.81
C ARG A 41 6.01 -16.58 11.66
N PHE A 42 7.28 -16.24 11.86
CA PHE A 42 8.18 -17.02 12.71
C PHE A 42 7.74 -17.03 14.16
N GLY A 43 7.09 -15.95 14.64
CA GLY A 43 6.54 -15.89 15.99
C GLY A 43 5.30 -16.75 16.25
N GLN A 44 4.77 -17.45 15.24
CA GLN A 44 3.59 -18.30 15.41
C GLN A 44 3.89 -19.61 16.16
N ASP A 45 2.85 -20.17 16.77
CA ASP A 45 2.94 -21.37 17.61
C ASP A 45 3.43 -22.61 16.84
N ASP A 46 3.13 -22.72 15.55
CA ASP A 46 3.50 -23.83 14.67
C ASP A 46 4.93 -23.77 14.12
N ILE A 47 5.63 -22.62 14.27
CA ILE A 47 7.04 -22.50 13.89
C ILE A 47 7.94 -22.47 15.12
N LEU A 48 8.07 -21.31 15.77
CA LEU A 48 8.96 -21.18 16.94
C LEU A 48 8.24 -21.50 18.25
N GLY A 49 6.92 -21.35 18.31
CA GLY A 49 6.17 -21.53 19.56
C GLY A 49 5.81 -22.97 19.88
N LYS A 50 4.71 -23.14 20.62
CA LYS A 50 4.39 -24.35 21.38
C LYS A 50 4.32 -25.63 20.56
N THR A 51 3.74 -25.53 19.37
CA THR A 51 3.45 -26.67 18.49
C THR A 51 4.53 -26.90 17.43
N GLY A 52 5.49 -25.98 17.31
CA GLY A 52 6.69 -26.11 16.48
C GLY A 52 7.90 -26.51 17.32
N LEU A 53 8.85 -25.58 17.51
CA LEU A 53 10.09 -25.83 18.26
C LEU A 53 9.95 -25.77 19.80
N GLY A 54 8.80 -25.33 20.32
CA GLY A 54 8.56 -25.16 21.76
C GLY A 54 9.31 -23.98 22.39
N TRP A 55 9.77 -23.03 21.58
CA TRP A 55 10.51 -21.84 22.02
C TRP A 55 9.57 -20.65 22.27
N ASP A 56 8.55 -20.84 23.11
CA ASP A 56 7.44 -19.91 23.32
C ASP A 56 7.87 -18.47 23.59
N LYS A 57 8.90 -18.28 24.41
CA LYS A 57 9.42 -16.94 24.72
C LYS A 57 10.08 -16.29 23.51
N VAL A 58 10.80 -17.06 22.70
CA VAL A 58 11.42 -16.56 21.46
C VAL A 58 10.34 -16.22 20.45
N ALA A 59 9.33 -17.10 20.30
CA ALA A 59 8.19 -16.89 19.44
C ALA A 59 7.44 -15.59 19.80
N ALA A 60 7.17 -15.36 21.09
CA ALA A 60 6.53 -14.14 21.57
C ALA A 60 7.37 -12.87 21.28
N VAL A 61 8.69 -12.92 21.45
CA VAL A 61 9.59 -11.80 21.15
C VAL A 61 9.61 -11.49 19.65
N VAL A 62 9.79 -12.52 18.82
CA VAL A 62 9.91 -12.40 17.37
C VAL A 62 8.58 -11.95 16.75
N GLY A 63 7.48 -12.60 17.12
CA GLY A 63 6.14 -12.23 16.66
C GLY A 63 5.70 -10.85 17.13
N GLY A 64 6.00 -10.49 18.38
CA GLY A 64 5.74 -9.16 18.93
C GLY A 64 6.47 -8.05 18.18
N ALA A 65 7.73 -8.27 17.81
CA ALA A 65 8.51 -7.32 17.01
C ALA A 65 7.89 -7.11 15.61
N GLY A 66 7.42 -8.18 14.97
CA GLY A 66 6.70 -8.09 13.70
C GLY A 66 5.38 -7.32 13.82
N ASN A 67 4.58 -7.64 14.84
CA ASN A 67 3.29 -6.99 15.11
C ASN A 67 3.43 -5.49 15.36
N ALA A 68 4.46 -5.06 16.08
CA ALA A 68 4.69 -3.65 16.36
C ALA A 68 4.80 -2.80 15.07
N LEU A 69 5.38 -3.34 13.99
CA LEU A 69 5.47 -2.62 12.71
C LEU A 69 4.10 -2.46 12.02
N PHE A 70 3.22 -3.46 12.16
CA PHE A 70 1.85 -3.39 11.64
C PHE A 70 0.97 -2.46 12.49
N ASP A 71 1.09 -2.51 13.82
CA ASP A 71 0.33 -1.66 14.74
C ASP A 71 0.62 -0.17 14.53
N PHE A 72 1.88 0.16 14.25
CA PHE A 72 2.32 1.53 13.99
C PHE A 72 2.44 1.87 12.50
N LEU A 73 1.88 1.04 11.62
CA LEU A 73 1.93 1.29 10.17
C LEU A 73 1.41 2.67 9.77
N PRO A 74 0.28 3.19 10.30
CA PRO A 74 -0.19 4.53 9.96
C PRO A 74 0.82 5.63 10.32
N LEU A 75 1.56 5.48 11.42
CA LEU A 75 2.62 6.43 11.80
C LEU A 75 3.81 6.38 10.83
N LEU A 76 4.23 5.16 10.44
CA LEU A 76 5.27 5.00 9.43
C LEU A 76 4.88 5.69 8.13
N PHE A 77 3.62 5.53 7.69
CA PHE A 77 3.08 6.24 6.52
C PHE A 77 3.07 7.76 6.71
N ALA A 78 2.68 8.28 7.87
CA ALA A 78 2.73 9.72 8.14
C ALA A 78 4.13 10.28 7.93
N ILE A 79 5.15 9.62 8.50
CA ILE A 79 6.55 10.04 8.40
C ILE A 79 7.05 9.92 6.96
N GLY A 80 6.85 8.75 6.33
CA GLY A 80 7.32 8.49 4.96
C GLY A 80 6.73 9.45 3.93
N ILE A 81 5.42 9.69 4.01
CA ILE A 81 4.73 10.65 3.14
C ILE A 81 5.24 12.06 3.40
N ALA A 82 5.36 12.47 4.66
CA ALA A 82 5.80 13.83 4.95
C ALA A 82 7.20 14.13 4.42
N VAL A 83 8.14 13.20 4.66
CA VAL A 83 9.53 13.33 4.20
C VAL A 83 9.63 13.22 2.68
N GLY A 84 8.94 12.27 2.05
CA GLY A 84 9.02 12.07 0.60
C GLY A 84 8.26 13.11 -0.23
N PHE A 85 7.19 13.69 0.33
CA PHE A 85 6.40 14.73 -0.36
C PHE A 85 6.98 16.13 -0.17
N ALA A 86 7.67 16.39 0.95
CA ALA A 86 8.29 17.69 1.19
C ALA A 86 9.51 17.90 0.29
N ARG A 87 9.48 18.93 -0.56
CA ARG A 87 10.54 19.22 -1.55
C ARG A 87 11.96 19.32 -0.96
N LYS A 88 12.08 19.71 0.32
CA LYS A 88 13.34 19.82 1.08
C LYS A 88 13.13 19.39 2.55
N GLY A 89 12.29 18.38 2.77
CA GLY A 89 11.98 17.92 4.12
C GLY A 89 13.24 17.55 4.89
N ASP A 90 13.27 17.88 6.17
CA ASP A 90 14.33 17.47 7.10
C ASP A 90 13.70 16.75 8.31
N GLY A 91 14.51 16.41 9.31
CA GLY A 91 14.01 15.71 10.51
C GLY A 91 12.82 16.40 11.18
N SER A 92 12.68 17.73 11.06
CA SER A 92 11.53 18.45 11.62
C SER A 92 10.21 18.15 10.89
N THR A 93 10.28 17.79 9.60
CA THR A 93 9.11 17.36 8.82
C THR A 93 8.58 16.02 9.32
N ALA A 94 9.47 15.07 9.62
CA ALA A 94 9.11 13.79 10.22
C ALA A 94 8.48 13.95 11.61
N VAL A 95 9.08 14.80 12.46
CA VAL A 95 8.55 15.11 13.80
C VAL A 95 7.16 15.75 13.69
N ALA A 96 6.95 16.70 12.77
CA ALA A 96 5.65 17.33 12.57
C ALA A 96 4.57 16.31 12.15
N ALA A 97 4.90 15.37 11.27
CA ALA A 97 3.99 14.31 10.86
C ALA A 97 3.64 13.36 12.00
N ALA A 98 4.62 12.95 12.80
CA ALA A 98 4.41 12.09 13.96
C ALA A 98 3.51 12.78 15.01
N VAL A 99 3.83 14.04 15.35
CA VAL A 99 3.00 14.85 16.27
C VAL A 99 1.58 15.00 15.74
N GLY A 100 1.45 15.36 14.46
CA GLY A 100 0.16 15.51 13.81
C GLY A 100 -0.67 14.23 13.86
N TRP A 101 -0.05 13.09 13.55
CA TRP A 101 -0.72 11.79 13.57
C TRP A 101 -1.18 11.39 14.97
N VAL A 102 -0.34 11.57 16.01
CA VAL A 102 -0.72 11.27 17.41
C VAL A 102 -1.93 12.11 17.82
N VAL A 103 -1.90 13.42 17.54
CA VAL A 103 -3.01 14.33 17.87
C VAL A 103 -4.28 13.94 17.12
N LEU A 104 -4.17 13.67 15.82
CA LEU A 104 -5.30 13.26 14.98
C LEU A 104 -5.99 12.02 15.54
N ASN A 105 -5.21 10.99 15.88
CA ASN A 105 -5.73 9.74 16.44
C ASN A 105 -6.48 9.99 17.74
N ARG A 106 -5.90 10.76 18.67
CA ARG A 106 -6.53 11.03 19.96
C ARG A 106 -7.82 11.82 19.86
N VAL A 107 -7.86 12.81 18.98
CA VAL A 107 -9.06 13.63 18.77
C VAL A 107 -10.19 12.80 18.15
N ILE A 108 -9.88 11.94 17.17
CA ILE A 108 -10.87 11.02 16.60
C ILE A 108 -11.40 10.08 17.69
N GLN A 109 -10.53 9.46 18.48
CA GLN A 109 -10.94 8.51 19.54
C GLN A 109 -11.79 9.16 20.64
N ALA A 110 -11.57 10.45 20.93
CA ALA A 110 -12.37 11.17 21.91
C ALA A 110 -13.82 11.44 21.47
N ILE A 111 -14.09 11.40 20.16
CA ILE A 111 -15.38 11.77 19.57
C ILE A 111 -16.09 10.56 18.98
N ALA A 112 -15.33 9.68 18.31
CA ALA A 112 -15.84 8.51 17.64
C ALA A 112 -16.33 7.45 18.65
N PRO A 113 -17.46 6.77 18.39
CA PRO A 113 -18.00 5.76 19.29
C PRO A 113 -17.28 4.40 19.12
N ILE A 114 -15.97 4.37 19.38
CA ILE A 114 -15.10 3.22 19.08
C ILE A 114 -15.52 1.96 19.86
N SER A 115 -15.95 2.12 21.11
CA SER A 115 -16.43 1.02 21.95
C SER A 115 -17.70 0.35 21.42
N SER A 116 -18.43 0.99 20.49
CA SER A 116 -19.61 0.42 19.84
C SER A 116 -19.30 -0.34 18.55
N GLN A 117 -18.04 -0.37 18.11
CA GLN A 117 -17.66 -0.98 16.85
C GLN A 117 -17.64 -2.51 16.92
N THR A 118 -17.97 -3.15 15.81
CA THR A 118 -17.81 -4.60 15.65
C THR A 118 -16.33 -4.98 15.77
N GLY A 119 -16.03 -5.98 16.60
CA GLY A 119 -14.66 -6.43 16.83
C GLY A 119 -13.85 -5.54 17.75
N TYR A 120 -14.48 -4.57 18.44
CA TYR A 120 -13.83 -3.75 19.45
C TYR A 120 -13.11 -4.60 20.50
N LYS A 121 -11.91 -4.17 20.87
CA LYS A 121 -11.12 -4.72 21.98
C LYS A 121 -10.78 -3.58 22.93
N PRO A 122 -10.84 -3.78 24.26
CA PRO A 122 -10.42 -2.75 25.22
C PRO A 122 -9.00 -2.21 24.98
N SER A 123 -8.13 -3.01 24.37
CA SER A 123 -6.77 -2.59 24.00
C SER A 123 -6.72 -1.54 22.88
N TRP A 124 -7.84 -1.24 22.21
CA TRP A 124 -7.94 -0.20 21.19
C TRP A 124 -7.99 1.20 21.81
N ASP A 125 -8.44 1.31 23.05
CA ASP A 125 -8.50 2.58 23.75
C ASP A 125 -7.09 3.13 23.94
N GLY A 126 -6.79 4.18 23.20
CA GLY A 126 -5.48 4.81 23.20
C GLY A 126 -4.37 4.06 22.49
N SER A 127 -4.66 3.02 21.72
CA SER A 127 -3.73 2.48 20.73
C SER A 127 -3.83 3.30 19.42
N PRO A 128 -2.95 3.07 18.44
CA PRO A 128 -3.16 3.56 17.07
C PRO A 128 -4.55 3.18 16.55
N LEU A 129 -5.25 4.07 15.86
CA LEU A 129 -6.59 3.78 15.34
C LEU A 129 -6.49 2.73 14.23
N HIS A 130 -6.99 1.53 14.48
CA HIS A 130 -6.95 0.42 13.51
C HIS A 130 -8.07 0.51 12.47
N TRP A 131 -9.24 1.05 12.83
CA TRP A 131 -10.47 1.01 12.01
C TRP A 131 -11.37 2.22 12.30
N PRO A 132 -12.11 2.78 11.31
CA PRO A 132 -12.05 2.50 9.87
C PRO A 132 -10.90 3.20 9.16
N TYR A 133 -10.25 4.17 9.80
CA TYR A 133 -9.31 5.03 9.09
C TYR A 133 -7.92 4.43 8.93
N SER A 134 -7.36 3.74 9.93
CA SER A 134 -6.05 3.07 9.82
C SER A 134 -4.99 3.98 9.17
N VAL A 135 -4.34 3.49 8.11
CA VAL A 135 -3.34 4.16 7.27
C VAL A 135 -3.82 5.51 6.71
N LEU A 136 -5.13 5.74 6.53
CA LEU A 136 -5.66 7.05 6.09
C LEU A 136 -5.28 8.17 7.06
N THR A 137 -5.30 7.90 8.37
CA THR A 137 -4.86 8.90 9.36
C THR A 137 -3.39 9.26 9.15
N GLY A 138 -2.57 8.28 8.78
CA GLY A 138 -1.17 8.46 8.42
C GLY A 138 -1.00 9.33 7.18
N ILE A 139 -1.72 9.01 6.11
CA ILE A 139 -1.69 9.77 4.86
C ILE A 139 -2.08 11.24 5.09
N ILE A 140 -3.18 11.49 5.81
CA ILE A 140 -3.66 12.84 6.13
C ILE A 140 -2.61 13.61 6.93
N ALA A 141 -2.10 13.00 8.01
CA ALA A 141 -1.09 13.63 8.85
C ALA A 141 0.19 13.95 8.07
N GLY A 142 0.66 13.02 7.23
CA GLY A 142 1.86 13.20 6.44
C GLY A 142 1.74 14.31 5.40
N LEU A 143 0.64 14.33 4.64
CA LEU A 143 0.38 15.35 3.62
C LEU A 143 0.24 16.75 4.24
N VAL A 144 -0.55 16.88 5.31
CA VAL A 144 -0.74 18.16 5.98
C VAL A 144 0.56 18.65 6.62
N ALA A 145 1.32 17.76 7.27
CA ALA A 145 2.64 18.11 7.82
C ALA A 145 3.59 18.60 6.71
N ALA A 146 3.64 17.93 5.56
CA ALA A 146 4.47 18.36 4.44
C ALA A 146 4.07 19.74 3.89
N VAL A 147 2.76 19.99 3.74
CA VAL A 147 2.23 21.29 3.25
C VAL A 147 2.52 22.41 4.25
N LEU A 148 2.25 22.18 5.54
CA LEU A 148 2.50 23.17 6.60
C LEU A 148 4.00 23.43 6.78
N TRP A 149 4.83 22.39 6.65
CA TRP A 149 6.28 22.54 6.69
C TRP A 149 6.76 23.46 5.56
N GLN A 150 6.35 23.20 4.31
CA GLN A 150 6.73 24.04 3.17
C GLN A 150 6.33 25.50 3.34
N ARG A 151 5.20 25.76 4.01
CA ARG A 151 4.70 27.10 4.27
C ARG A 151 5.40 27.80 5.43
N TYR A 152 5.70 27.10 6.52
CA TYR A 152 6.04 27.72 7.80
C TYR A 152 7.45 27.41 8.33
N TYR A 153 8.25 26.56 7.69
CA TYR A 153 9.58 26.20 8.18
C TYR A 153 10.56 27.37 8.39
N ARG A 154 10.28 28.56 7.82
CA ARG A 154 11.06 29.80 7.98
C ARG A 154 10.25 30.96 8.61
N ILE A 155 9.13 30.67 9.26
CA ILE A 155 8.29 31.70 9.89
C ILE A 155 9.09 32.48 10.95
N LYS A 156 8.92 33.80 10.98
CA LYS A 156 9.48 34.67 12.01
C LYS A 156 8.35 35.08 12.96
N LEU A 157 8.51 34.79 14.23
CA LEU A 157 7.56 35.16 15.28
C LEU A 157 8.06 36.39 16.06
N PRO A 158 7.18 37.10 16.78
CA PRO A 158 7.57 38.18 17.68
C PRO A 158 8.61 37.73 18.72
N ALA A 159 9.39 38.67 19.28
CA ALA A 159 10.51 38.37 20.16
C ALA A 159 10.17 37.42 21.33
N TRP A 160 9.01 37.61 21.96
CA TRP A 160 8.54 36.77 23.07
C TRP A 160 8.14 35.33 22.65
N LEU A 161 7.88 35.09 21.36
CA LEU A 161 7.63 33.76 20.78
C LEU A 161 8.79 33.24 19.91
N ALA A 162 9.93 33.95 19.88
CA ALA A 162 11.03 33.63 18.96
C ALA A 162 11.55 32.20 19.11
N PHE A 163 11.46 31.62 20.32
CA PHE A 163 11.80 30.23 20.58
C PHE A 163 11.03 29.25 19.69
N PHE A 164 9.76 29.54 19.36
CA PHE A 164 8.90 28.69 18.54
C PHE A 164 9.02 28.97 17.04
N GLY A 165 9.87 29.92 16.62
CA GLY A 165 10.01 30.30 15.22
C GLY A 165 10.62 29.22 14.31
N GLY A 166 10.48 29.41 13.00
CA GLY A 166 11.02 28.52 11.98
C GLY A 166 10.48 27.10 12.06
N ARG A 167 11.37 26.10 11.96
CA ARG A 167 11.01 24.67 11.91
C ARG A 167 10.28 24.17 13.16
N ARG A 168 10.52 24.77 14.32
CA ARG A 168 9.88 24.39 15.59
C ARG A 168 8.40 24.76 15.62
N PHE A 169 7.99 25.72 14.80
CA PHE A 169 6.58 26.10 14.65
C PHE A 169 5.77 25.01 13.95
N VAL A 170 6.40 24.24 13.06
CA VAL A 170 5.69 23.34 12.15
C VAL A 170 4.94 22.23 12.91
N PRO A 171 5.53 21.50 13.87
CA PRO A 171 4.77 20.54 14.67
C PRO A 171 3.59 21.17 15.42
N ILE A 172 3.75 22.41 15.90
CA ILE A 172 2.71 23.13 16.66
C ILE A 172 1.50 23.42 15.77
N VAL A 173 1.72 24.08 14.63
CA VAL A 173 0.61 24.39 13.70
C VAL A 173 -0.01 23.10 13.12
N THR A 174 0.78 22.04 12.97
CA THR A 174 0.29 20.73 12.51
C THR A 174 -0.63 20.10 13.54
N ALA A 175 -0.28 20.14 14.83
CA ALA A 175 -1.16 19.68 15.90
C ALA A 175 -2.51 20.42 15.89
N PHE A 176 -2.51 21.75 15.79
CA PHE A 176 -3.76 22.53 15.70
C PHE A 176 -4.60 22.17 14.47
N ALA A 177 -3.97 22.01 13.30
CA ALA A 177 -4.67 21.58 12.09
C ALA A 177 -5.30 20.18 12.27
N MET A 178 -4.60 19.27 12.96
CA MET A 178 -5.07 17.91 13.22
C MET A 178 -6.19 17.84 14.25
N ILE A 179 -6.30 18.81 15.16
CA ILE A 179 -7.49 18.93 16.03
C ILE A 179 -8.72 19.20 15.17
N ILE A 180 -8.65 20.19 14.27
CA ILE A 180 -9.78 20.55 13.40
C ILE A 180 -10.17 19.36 12.53
N LEU A 181 -9.20 18.73 11.85
CA LEU A 181 -9.44 17.56 11.01
C LEU A 181 -9.94 16.36 11.82
N GLY A 182 -9.41 16.14 13.01
CA GLY A 182 -9.82 15.06 13.90
C GLY A 182 -11.26 15.21 14.37
N VAL A 183 -11.70 16.43 14.68
CA VAL A 183 -13.11 16.72 15.00
C VAL A 183 -14.00 16.38 13.82
N LEU A 184 -13.65 16.86 12.61
CA LEU A 184 -14.42 16.57 11.41
C LEU A 184 -14.52 15.06 11.13
N LEU A 185 -13.40 14.35 11.18
CA LEU A 185 -13.36 12.90 10.98
C LEU A 185 -14.11 12.13 12.08
N GLY A 186 -13.96 12.54 13.35
CA GLY A 186 -14.71 11.95 14.47
C GLY A 186 -16.22 12.09 14.31
N LEU A 187 -16.71 13.24 13.83
CA LEU A 187 -18.14 13.47 13.60
C LEU A 187 -18.70 12.64 12.44
N VAL A 188 -17.93 12.46 11.35
CA VAL A 188 -18.38 11.63 10.21
C VAL A 188 -18.10 10.14 10.39
N PHE A 189 -17.40 9.76 11.46
CA PHE A 189 -16.92 8.41 11.73
C PHE A 189 -18.00 7.34 11.56
N LYS A 190 -19.16 7.52 12.20
CA LYS A 190 -20.25 6.54 12.15
C LYS A 190 -20.72 6.25 10.73
N TYR A 191 -20.79 7.27 9.88
CA TYR A 191 -21.23 7.11 8.49
C TYR A 191 -20.17 6.39 7.65
N VAL A 192 -18.89 6.69 7.88
CA VAL A 192 -17.80 5.99 7.20
C VAL A 192 -17.76 4.52 7.64
N ASP A 193 -17.80 4.27 8.94
CA ASP A 193 -17.82 2.93 9.52
C ASP A 193 -18.98 2.10 8.97
N GLN A 194 -20.21 2.65 9.02
CA GLN A 194 -21.39 1.99 8.46
C GLN A 194 -21.26 1.72 6.96
N GLY A 195 -20.70 2.67 6.19
CA GLY A 195 -20.46 2.50 4.76
C GLY A 195 -19.55 1.32 4.45
N ILE A 196 -18.44 1.19 5.19
CA ILE A 196 -17.49 0.09 4.97
C ILE A 196 -18.03 -1.23 5.54
N GLN A 197 -18.79 -1.21 6.65
CA GLN A 197 -19.48 -2.41 7.17
C GLN A 197 -20.49 -2.97 6.17
N ASN A 198 -21.29 -2.11 5.53
CA ASN A 198 -22.26 -2.52 4.51
C ASN A 198 -21.55 -3.13 3.29
N LEU A 199 -20.46 -2.50 2.83
CA LEU A 199 -19.65 -3.02 1.73
C LEU A 199 -19.02 -4.37 2.09
N GLY A 200 -18.48 -4.47 3.30
CA GLY A 200 -17.84 -5.67 3.83
C GLY A 200 -18.77 -6.86 3.97
N SER A 201 -19.92 -6.67 4.62
CA SER A 201 -20.93 -7.71 4.79
C SER A 201 -21.47 -8.21 3.45
N ALA A 202 -21.66 -7.34 2.47
CA ALA A 202 -22.07 -7.72 1.11
C ALA A 202 -21.01 -8.61 0.41
N ILE A 203 -19.73 -8.36 0.67
CA ILE A 203 -18.61 -9.09 0.06
C ILE A 203 -18.35 -10.43 0.76
N VAL A 204 -18.33 -10.45 2.10
CA VAL A 204 -17.95 -11.63 2.88
C VAL A 204 -18.96 -12.77 2.75
N GLY A 205 -20.24 -12.46 2.54
CA GLY A 205 -21.29 -13.47 2.34
C GLY A 205 -21.21 -14.23 1.02
N GLN A 206 -20.38 -13.79 0.06
CA GLN A 206 -20.29 -14.40 -1.28
C GLN A 206 -18.81 -14.65 -1.66
N PRO A 207 -18.19 -15.77 -1.24
CA PRO A 207 -16.76 -16.01 -1.40
C PRO A 207 -16.22 -15.84 -2.83
N VAL A 208 -16.99 -16.25 -3.85
CA VAL A 208 -16.59 -16.17 -5.26
C VAL A 208 -16.71 -14.74 -5.79
N ILE A 209 -17.93 -14.21 -5.85
CA ILE A 209 -18.21 -12.88 -6.42
C ILE A 209 -17.63 -11.78 -5.53
N GLY A 210 -17.83 -11.88 -4.23
CA GLY A 210 -17.28 -10.97 -3.24
C GLY A 210 -15.75 -10.97 -3.26
N GLY A 211 -15.11 -12.14 -3.33
CA GLY A 211 -13.66 -12.24 -3.52
C GLY A 211 -13.19 -11.47 -4.76
N GLY A 212 -13.92 -11.60 -5.87
CA GLY A 212 -13.59 -10.87 -7.10
C GLY A 212 -13.79 -9.36 -7.01
N ILE A 213 -14.90 -8.90 -6.43
CA ILE A 213 -15.15 -7.46 -6.18
C ILE A 213 -14.06 -6.88 -5.28
N TYR A 214 -13.72 -7.59 -4.20
CA TYR A 214 -12.67 -7.21 -3.29
C TYR A 214 -11.32 -7.09 -4.01
N GLY A 215 -10.92 -8.10 -4.80
CA GLY A 215 -9.66 -8.07 -5.55
C GLY A 215 -9.57 -6.90 -6.54
N PHE A 216 -10.67 -6.59 -7.22
CA PHE A 216 -10.74 -5.47 -8.16
C PHE A 216 -10.54 -4.11 -7.46
N PHE A 217 -11.32 -3.82 -6.42
CA PHE A 217 -11.22 -2.54 -5.72
C PHE A 217 -9.95 -2.43 -4.88
N ASN A 218 -9.46 -3.55 -4.33
CA ASN A 218 -8.18 -3.59 -3.64
C ASN A 218 -7.06 -3.06 -4.56
N ARG A 219 -6.98 -3.54 -5.81
CA ARG A 219 -6.00 -2.99 -6.76
C ARG A 219 -6.29 -1.53 -7.08
N LEU A 220 -7.52 -1.20 -7.48
CA LEU A 220 -7.87 0.16 -7.92
C LEU A 220 -7.54 1.26 -6.89
N LEU A 221 -7.59 0.95 -5.60
CA LEU A 221 -7.35 1.87 -4.49
C LEU A 221 -5.88 2.02 -4.08
N ILE A 222 -4.95 1.27 -4.67
CA ILE A 222 -3.51 1.38 -4.39
C ILE A 222 -2.93 2.78 -4.63
N PRO A 223 -3.24 3.52 -5.71
CA PRO A 223 -2.59 4.79 -6.02
C PRO A 223 -2.84 5.86 -4.96
N VAL A 224 -3.88 5.68 -4.15
CA VAL A 224 -4.30 6.56 -3.06
C VAL A 224 -4.10 5.92 -1.69
N GLY A 225 -3.53 4.72 -1.61
CA GLY A 225 -3.30 3.98 -0.36
C GLY A 225 -4.57 3.48 0.34
N LEU A 226 -5.75 3.65 -0.27
CA LEU A 226 -7.05 3.35 0.36
C LEU A 226 -7.40 1.86 0.33
N HIS A 227 -6.61 1.01 -0.34
CA HIS A 227 -6.80 -0.44 -0.35
C HIS A 227 -6.75 -1.05 1.07
N GLN A 228 -6.06 -0.40 2.00
CA GLN A 228 -6.03 -0.80 3.41
C GLN A 228 -7.39 -0.64 4.11
N LEU A 229 -8.24 0.28 3.64
CA LEU A 229 -9.63 0.41 4.13
C LEU A 229 -10.46 -0.84 3.83
N LEU A 230 -10.11 -1.58 2.76
CA LEU A 230 -10.73 -2.85 2.42
C LEU A 230 -10.05 -4.02 3.15
N ASN A 231 -8.72 -4.00 3.24
CA ASN A 231 -7.95 -5.11 3.82
C ASN A 231 -8.21 -5.28 5.31
N VAL A 232 -8.06 -4.22 6.09
CA VAL A 232 -8.14 -4.30 7.55
C VAL A 232 -9.42 -5.00 8.03
N PRO A 233 -10.61 -4.60 7.61
CA PRO A 233 -11.80 -5.23 8.13
C PRO A 233 -12.00 -6.66 7.60
N VAL A 234 -11.67 -6.91 6.33
CA VAL A 234 -11.84 -8.25 5.73
C VAL A 234 -10.85 -9.25 6.35
N TRP A 235 -9.61 -8.83 6.61
CA TRP A 235 -8.56 -9.70 7.12
C TRP A 235 -8.57 -9.87 8.63
N PHE A 236 -9.07 -8.89 9.41
CA PHE A 236 -8.95 -8.90 10.87
C PHE A 236 -10.25 -8.73 11.66
N ILE A 237 -11.35 -8.27 11.06
CA ILE A 237 -12.56 -7.85 11.81
C ILE A 237 -13.79 -8.67 11.42
N PHE A 238 -14.19 -8.66 10.15
CA PHE A 238 -15.42 -9.28 9.68
C PHE A 238 -15.36 -10.81 9.84
N ASN A 239 -16.35 -11.36 10.54
CA ASN A 239 -16.42 -12.78 10.90
C ASN A 239 -15.15 -13.31 11.59
N GLY A 240 -14.47 -12.47 12.39
CA GLY A 240 -13.20 -12.82 13.05
C GLY A 240 -11.96 -12.56 12.21
N GLY A 241 -12.11 -12.11 10.96
CA GLY A 241 -11.03 -11.75 10.05
C GLY A 241 -10.49 -12.94 9.27
N ASP A 242 -10.45 -12.84 7.93
CA ASP A 242 -10.04 -13.94 7.05
C ASP A 242 -8.58 -14.37 7.27
N LEU A 243 -7.66 -13.42 7.48
CA LEU A 243 -6.24 -13.69 7.76
C LEU A 243 -6.09 -14.29 9.16
N THR A 244 -6.73 -13.66 10.16
CA THR A 244 -6.70 -14.14 11.55
C THR A 244 -7.25 -15.56 11.66
N ASN A 245 -8.37 -15.85 11.01
CA ASN A 245 -8.97 -17.18 10.96
C ASN A 245 -8.06 -18.21 10.28
N PHE A 246 -7.35 -17.83 9.21
CA PHE A 246 -6.44 -18.74 8.51
C PHE A 246 -5.31 -19.25 9.38
N PHE A 247 -4.67 -18.35 10.15
CA PHE A 247 -3.60 -18.72 11.08
C PHE A 247 -4.11 -19.30 12.41
N ASN A 248 -5.39 -19.10 12.74
CA ASN A 248 -6.07 -19.78 13.86
C ASN A 248 -6.67 -21.15 13.45
N HIS A 249 -6.24 -21.72 12.32
CA HIS A 249 -6.66 -23.03 11.84
C HIS A 249 -8.17 -23.16 11.54
N VAL A 250 -8.86 -22.06 11.26
CA VAL A 250 -10.29 -22.06 10.91
C VAL A 250 -10.47 -22.43 9.44
N GLN A 251 -11.12 -23.56 9.18
CA GLN A 251 -11.33 -24.08 7.82
C GLN A 251 -12.17 -23.15 6.94
N GLY A 252 -11.81 -23.06 5.65
CA GLY A 252 -12.50 -22.21 4.67
C GLY A 252 -12.04 -20.74 4.60
N SER A 253 -11.13 -20.33 5.48
CA SER A 253 -10.47 -19.02 5.49
C SER A 253 -9.36 -18.88 4.42
N GLY A 254 -8.85 -17.68 4.21
CA GLY A 254 -7.90 -17.34 3.13
C GLY A 254 -8.60 -16.99 1.81
N THR A 255 -9.91 -16.78 1.84
CA THR A 255 -10.76 -16.47 0.67
C THR A 255 -10.39 -15.13 0.02
N PHE A 256 -10.04 -14.13 0.83
CA PHE A 256 -9.69 -12.77 0.40
C PHE A 256 -8.19 -12.57 0.27
N MET A 257 -7.43 -13.67 0.22
CA MET A 257 -5.97 -13.68 0.19
C MET A 257 -5.44 -14.51 -0.99
N THR A 258 -6.01 -15.70 -1.20
CA THR A 258 -5.55 -16.72 -2.15
C THR A 258 -5.29 -16.20 -3.57
N GLY A 259 -6.16 -15.34 -4.10
CA GLY A 259 -6.06 -14.91 -5.51
C GLY A 259 -4.93 -13.93 -5.79
N PHE A 260 -4.24 -13.43 -4.76
CA PHE A 260 -3.07 -12.58 -4.95
C PHE A 260 -1.83 -13.38 -5.38
N PHE A 261 -1.64 -14.62 -4.92
CA PHE A 261 -0.46 -15.43 -5.24
C PHE A 261 -0.23 -15.61 -6.75
N PRO A 262 -1.22 -16.02 -7.57
CA PRO A 262 -1.01 -16.17 -9.01
C PRO A 262 -0.66 -14.84 -9.70
N VAL A 263 -1.19 -13.72 -9.19
CA VAL A 263 -0.95 -12.40 -9.74
C VAL A 263 0.46 -11.91 -9.41
N PHE A 264 0.86 -12.01 -8.14
CA PHE A 264 2.09 -11.41 -7.65
C PHE A 264 3.32 -12.25 -8.00
N MET A 265 3.17 -13.58 -8.01
CA MET A 265 4.24 -14.50 -8.36
C MET A 265 4.39 -14.69 -9.87
N PHE A 266 3.38 -14.42 -10.70
CA PHE A 266 3.48 -14.78 -12.12
C PHE A 266 3.02 -13.66 -13.05
N ALA A 267 1.84 -13.10 -12.84
CA ALA A 267 1.28 -12.09 -13.73
C ALA A 267 2.12 -10.80 -13.78
N LEU A 268 2.48 -10.25 -12.61
CA LEU A 268 3.27 -9.02 -12.52
C LEU A 268 4.72 -9.20 -12.99
N PRO A 269 5.45 -10.28 -12.63
CA PRO A 269 6.74 -10.59 -13.26
C PRO A 269 6.67 -10.67 -14.80
N ALA A 270 5.60 -11.24 -15.35
CA ALA A 270 5.41 -11.31 -16.80
C ALA A 270 5.12 -9.94 -17.42
N ALA A 271 4.36 -9.07 -16.73
CA ALA A 271 4.20 -7.67 -17.13
C ALA A 271 5.53 -6.90 -17.10
N ALA A 272 6.36 -7.09 -16.07
CA ALA A 272 7.69 -6.49 -15.97
C ALA A 272 8.60 -6.94 -17.14
N LEU A 273 8.54 -8.23 -17.51
CA LEU A 273 9.24 -8.74 -18.70
C LEU A 273 8.74 -8.07 -19.99
N ALA A 274 7.43 -7.88 -20.15
CA ALA A 274 6.87 -7.19 -21.31
C ALA A 274 7.30 -5.72 -21.38
N ILE A 275 7.32 -5.00 -20.26
CA ILE A 275 7.83 -3.62 -20.16
C ILE A 275 9.29 -3.57 -20.57
N TRP A 276 10.13 -4.45 -20.02
CA TRP A 276 11.55 -4.52 -20.38
C TRP A 276 11.77 -4.76 -21.88
N GLN A 277 11.09 -5.75 -22.46
CA GLN A 277 11.31 -6.10 -23.87
C GLN A 277 10.80 -5.04 -24.85
N THR A 278 9.84 -4.21 -24.42
CA THR A 278 9.27 -3.12 -25.22
C THR A 278 10.00 -1.78 -25.03
N ALA A 279 10.95 -1.67 -24.10
CA ALA A 279 11.79 -0.48 -23.95
C ALA A 279 12.64 -0.21 -25.21
N ARG A 280 12.97 1.06 -25.46
CA ARG A 280 13.86 1.48 -26.55
C ARG A 280 15.24 0.80 -26.40
N PRO A 281 15.94 0.46 -27.51
CA PRO A 281 17.22 -0.25 -27.44
C PRO A 281 18.24 0.39 -26.49
N ALA A 282 18.34 1.72 -26.47
CA ALA A 282 19.23 2.46 -25.58
C ALA A 282 18.90 2.30 -24.09
N GLN A 283 17.62 2.13 -23.75
CA GLN A 283 17.13 2.06 -22.37
C GLN A 283 16.97 0.61 -21.86
N LYS A 284 17.07 -0.40 -22.73
CA LYS A 284 16.84 -1.81 -22.39
C LYS A 284 17.69 -2.31 -21.22
N LYS A 285 18.94 -1.86 -21.10
CA LYS A 285 19.83 -2.29 -20.01
C LYS A 285 19.35 -1.74 -18.66
N VAL A 286 19.02 -0.45 -18.61
CA VAL A 286 18.54 0.23 -17.39
C VAL A 286 17.18 -0.31 -16.98
N VAL A 287 16.21 -0.34 -17.91
CA VAL A 287 14.86 -0.84 -17.64
C VAL A 287 14.91 -2.33 -17.26
N GLY A 288 15.74 -3.13 -17.93
CA GLY A 288 15.90 -4.55 -17.60
C GLY A 288 16.35 -4.77 -16.16
N GLY A 289 17.37 -4.03 -15.71
CA GLY A 289 17.83 -4.11 -14.32
C GLY A 289 16.73 -3.78 -13.31
N VAL A 290 15.99 -2.70 -13.53
CA VAL A 290 14.90 -2.26 -12.63
C VAL A 290 13.73 -3.26 -12.65
N MET A 291 13.30 -3.71 -13.83
CA MET A 291 12.17 -4.63 -13.98
C MET A 291 12.47 -6.02 -13.44
N ILE A 292 13.69 -6.54 -13.61
CA ILE A 292 14.10 -7.82 -13.02
C ILE A 292 14.10 -7.72 -11.48
N ALA A 293 14.69 -6.66 -10.92
CA ALA A 293 14.69 -6.45 -9.48
C ALA A 293 13.25 -6.37 -8.93
N ALA A 294 12.40 -5.56 -9.55
CA ALA A 294 10.99 -5.43 -9.16
C ALA A 294 10.21 -6.74 -9.30
N ALA A 295 10.43 -7.50 -10.38
CA ALA A 295 9.82 -8.82 -10.60
C ALA A 295 10.23 -9.83 -9.53
N LEU A 296 11.52 -9.88 -9.16
CA LEU A 296 12.01 -10.73 -8.08
C LEU A 296 11.41 -10.32 -6.73
N THR A 297 11.33 -9.02 -6.44
CA THR A 297 10.69 -8.53 -5.22
C THR A 297 9.22 -8.97 -5.15
N SER A 298 8.44 -8.74 -6.21
CA SER A 298 7.04 -9.19 -6.30
C SER A 298 6.92 -10.71 -6.16
N PHE A 299 7.78 -11.46 -6.85
CA PHE A 299 7.78 -12.92 -6.80
C PHE A 299 8.04 -13.44 -5.39
N ILE A 300 9.11 -12.97 -4.76
CA ILE A 300 9.61 -13.52 -3.49
C ILE A 300 8.74 -13.05 -2.32
N THR A 301 8.45 -11.75 -2.26
CA THR A 301 7.85 -11.10 -1.09
C THR A 301 6.39 -10.73 -1.27
N GLY A 302 5.89 -10.67 -2.51
CA GLY A 302 4.55 -10.19 -2.81
C GLY A 302 4.41 -8.66 -2.83
N VAL A 303 5.50 -7.89 -2.69
CA VAL A 303 5.47 -6.41 -2.85
C VAL A 303 5.37 -6.07 -4.34
N THR A 304 4.24 -5.46 -4.72
CA THR A 304 3.86 -5.22 -6.11
C THR A 304 4.12 -3.80 -6.60
N GLU A 305 4.23 -2.87 -5.66
CA GLU A 305 4.27 -1.42 -5.91
C GLU A 305 5.40 -1.00 -6.87
N PRO A 306 6.63 -1.55 -6.80
CA PRO A 306 7.68 -1.19 -7.76
C PRO A 306 7.30 -1.47 -9.22
N ILE A 307 6.50 -2.50 -9.47
CA ILE A 307 6.00 -2.82 -10.82
C ILE A 307 4.77 -1.96 -11.13
N GLU A 308 3.76 -1.96 -10.26
CA GLU A 308 2.50 -1.24 -10.48
C GLU A 308 2.73 0.26 -10.68
N PHE A 309 3.61 0.89 -9.90
CA PHE A 309 3.91 2.32 -9.99
C PHE A 309 4.65 2.68 -11.28
N SER A 310 5.31 1.72 -11.91
CA SER A 310 6.01 1.93 -13.17
C SER A 310 5.06 2.18 -14.35
N PHE A 311 3.79 1.73 -14.26
CA PHE A 311 2.84 1.84 -15.36
C PHE A 311 1.49 2.45 -14.98
N MET A 312 1.08 2.48 -13.71
CA MET A 312 -0.28 2.91 -13.34
C MET A 312 -0.64 4.35 -13.77
N PHE A 313 0.34 5.26 -13.76
CA PHE A 313 0.11 6.67 -14.11
C PHE A 313 0.36 6.98 -15.58
N VAL A 314 1.17 6.17 -16.26
CA VAL A 314 1.62 6.40 -17.65
C VAL A 314 0.94 5.48 -18.66
N ALA A 315 0.37 4.38 -18.19
CA ALA A 315 -0.30 3.32 -18.94
C ALA A 315 -1.56 2.85 -18.18
N TRP A 316 -2.40 3.79 -17.75
CA TRP A 316 -3.60 3.53 -16.95
C TRP A 316 -4.55 2.44 -17.51
N PRO A 317 -4.69 2.19 -18.84
CA PRO A 317 -5.54 1.10 -19.30
C PRO A 317 -5.02 -0.28 -18.87
N LEU A 318 -3.69 -0.46 -18.83
CA LEU A 318 -3.08 -1.69 -18.31
C LEU A 318 -3.30 -1.85 -16.81
N TYR A 319 -3.46 -0.74 -16.09
CA TYR A 319 -3.76 -0.76 -14.66
C TYR A 319 -5.20 -1.16 -14.37
N ILE A 320 -6.16 -0.67 -15.17
CA ILE A 320 -7.54 -1.16 -15.08
C ILE A 320 -7.61 -2.64 -15.44
N PHE A 321 -6.93 -3.06 -16.53
CA PHE A 321 -6.81 -4.47 -16.88
C PHE A 321 -6.26 -5.29 -15.71
N HIS A 322 -5.19 -4.83 -15.07
CA HIS A 322 -4.59 -5.49 -13.93
C HIS A 322 -5.56 -5.62 -12.74
N ALA A 323 -6.30 -4.55 -12.41
CA ALA A 323 -7.33 -4.59 -11.37
C ALA A 323 -8.44 -5.60 -11.69
N ILE A 324 -8.97 -5.59 -12.92
CA ILE A 324 -10.01 -6.52 -13.38
C ILE A 324 -9.51 -7.96 -13.28
N MET A 325 -8.31 -8.24 -13.81
CA MET A 325 -7.75 -9.59 -13.80
C MET A 325 -7.45 -10.07 -12.38
N THR A 326 -7.08 -9.18 -11.46
CA THR A 326 -6.92 -9.55 -10.05
C THR A 326 -8.25 -9.96 -9.43
N GLY A 327 -9.33 -9.21 -9.68
CA GLY A 327 -10.67 -9.60 -9.29
C GLY A 327 -11.12 -10.94 -9.90
N ILE A 328 -10.93 -11.13 -11.21
CA ILE A 328 -11.23 -12.41 -11.88
C ILE A 328 -10.43 -13.54 -11.25
N THR A 329 -9.15 -13.33 -10.95
CA THR A 329 -8.30 -14.35 -10.33
C THR A 329 -8.84 -14.76 -8.97
N LEU A 330 -9.18 -13.80 -8.10
CA LEU A 330 -9.79 -14.10 -6.79
C LEU A 330 -11.10 -14.87 -6.95
N ALA A 331 -11.98 -14.48 -7.87
CA ALA A 331 -13.21 -15.21 -8.13
C ALA A 331 -12.94 -16.65 -8.60
N VAL A 332 -12.02 -16.85 -9.54
CA VAL A 332 -11.69 -18.18 -10.10
C VAL A 332 -11.10 -19.09 -9.02
N VAL A 333 -10.10 -18.63 -8.26
CA VAL A 333 -9.48 -19.49 -7.22
C VAL A 333 -10.49 -19.83 -6.12
N ASN A 334 -11.37 -18.89 -5.76
CA ASN A 334 -12.42 -19.15 -4.78
C ASN A 334 -13.48 -20.13 -5.32
N ALA A 335 -13.84 -20.05 -6.61
CA ALA A 335 -14.76 -21.00 -7.25
C ALA A 335 -14.19 -22.43 -7.29
N LEU A 336 -12.86 -22.55 -7.45
CA LEU A 336 -12.16 -23.83 -7.39
C LEU A 336 -11.96 -24.35 -5.94
N GLY A 337 -12.37 -23.56 -4.95
CA GLY A 337 -12.23 -23.85 -3.52
C GLY A 337 -10.78 -23.82 -3.04
N ILE A 338 -9.90 -23.10 -3.71
CA ILE A 338 -8.48 -22.98 -3.31
C ILE A 338 -8.40 -22.05 -2.11
N LYS A 339 -7.60 -22.42 -1.09
CA LYS A 339 -7.37 -21.64 0.13
C LYS A 339 -5.87 -21.58 0.44
N LEU A 340 -5.37 -20.37 0.62
CA LEU A 340 -4.02 -20.07 1.07
C LEU A 340 -3.98 -18.63 1.63
N GLY A 341 -3.48 -18.50 2.84
CA GLY A 341 -3.19 -17.22 3.48
C GLY A 341 -1.73 -16.82 3.37
N PHE A 342 -1.46 -15.55 3.70
CA PHE A 342 -0.14 -14.94 3.76
C PHE A 342 0.00 -14.12 5.04
N SER A 343 1.23 -13.99 5.50
CA SER A 343 1.58 -13.22 6.70
C SER A 343 1.82 -11.76 6.37
N PHE A 344 2.18 -11.47 5.10
CA PHE A 344 2.41 -10.12 4.63
C PHE A 344 1.75 -9.81 3.29
N SER A 345 2.17 -10.46 2.19
CA SER A 345 1.75 -10.01 0.86
C SER A 345 1.63 -11.10 -0.20
N GLY A 346 1.69 -12.39 0.14
CA GLY A 346 1.34 -13.45 -0.83
C GLY A 346 2.42 -13.71 -1.90
N GLY A 347 3.68 -13.53 -1.53
CA GLY A 347 4.84 -13.93 -2.35
C GLY A 347 5.19 -15.42 -2.18
N ALA A 348 6.25 -15.85 -2.86
CA ALA A 348 6.77 -17.21 -2.82
C ALA A 348 7.15 -17.65 -1.40
N ILE A 349 7.64 -16.73 -0.55
CA ILE A 349 7.94 -17.08 0.85
C ILE A 349 6.65 -17.42 1.59
N ASP A 350 5.61 -16.60 1.51
CA ASP A 350 4.30 -16.90 2.11
C ASP A 350 3.74 -18.20 1.54
N PHE A 351 3.90 -18.45 0.23
CA PHE A 351 3.41 -19.67 -0.39
C PHE A 351 4.08 -20.90 0.22
N LEU A 352 5.41 -20.89 0.32
CA LEU A 352 6.18 -22.00 0.87
C LEU A 352 5.91 -22.22 2.37
N LEU A 353 5.80 -21.14 3.14
CA LEU A 353 5.58 -21.22 4.59
C LEU A 353 4.16 -21.63 4.98
N ASN A 354 3.17 -21.34 4.14
CA ASN A 354 1.76 -21.51 4.49
C ASN A 354 1.06 -22.62 3.71
N SER A 355 1.63 -23.12 2.61
CA SER A 355 1.01 -24.18 1.79
C SER A 355 0.92 -25.55 2.48
N SER A 356 1.67 -25.76 3.56
CA SER A 356 1.63 -26.97 4.39
C SER A 356 0.69 -26.86 5.59
N LEU A 357 0.06 -25.71 5.82
CA LEU A 357 -0.94 -25.57 6.88
C LEU A 357 -2.18 -26.38 6.54
N ASP A 358 -2.84 -26.93 7.56
CA ASP A 358 -4.08 -27.70 7.44
C ASP A 358 -5.26 -26.86 6.92
N THR A 359 -5.21 -25.54 7.07
CA THR A 359 -6.16 -24.59 6.45
C THR A 359 -5.88 -24.33 4.98
N ALA A 360 -4.67 -24.64 4.50
CA ALA A 360 -4.36 -24.53 3.08
C ALA A 360 -5.03 -25.68 2.32
N HIS A 361 -5.75 -25.34 1.26
CA HIS A 361 -6.50 -26.31 0.47
C HIS A 361 -6.25 -26.09 -1.02
N LYS A 362 -5.77 -27.12 -1.71
CA LYS A 362 -5.41 -27.08 -3.16
C LYS A 362 -4.43 -25.96 -3.53
N ALA A 363 -3.63 -25.46 -2.59
CA ALA A 363 -2.72 -24.33 -2.78
C ALA A 363 -1.78 -24.50 -4.00
N TRP A 364 -1.33 -25.72 -4.27
CA TRP A 364 -0.46 -26.03 -5.41
C TRP A 364 -1.09 -25.74 -6.79
N LEU A 365 -2.43 -25.69 -6.91
CA LEU A 365 -3.10 -25.28 -8.15
C LEU A 365 -2.90 -23.79 -8.49
N LEU A 366 -2.39 -22.98 -7.55
CA LEU A 366 -2.07 -21.57 -7.81
C LEU A 366 -0.90 -21.41 -8.78
N ILE A 367 0.02 -22.38 -8.84
CA ILE A 367 1.16 -22.37 -9.78
C ILE A 367 0.69 -22.45 -11.23
N PRO A 368 -0.07 -23.48 -11.68
CA PRO A 368 -0.53 -23.54 -13.06
C PRO A 368 -1.46 -22.36 -13.42
N ILE A 369 -2.32 -21.90 -12.49
CA ILE A 369 -3.14 -20.70 -12.71
C ILE A 369 -2.25 -19.46 -12.91
N GLY A 370 -1.20 -19.33 -12.11
CA GLY A 370 -0.21 -18.28 -12.23
C GLY A 370 0.51 -18.30 -13.58
N LEU A 371 0.94 -19.47 -14.05
CA LEU A 371 1.57 -19.62 -15.37
C LEU A 371 0.64 -19.21 -16.52
N VAL A 372 -0.65 -19.55 -16.44
CA VAL A 372 -1.65 -19.08 -17.41
C VAL A 372 -1.76 -17.54 -17.36
N LEU A 373 -1.82 -16.95 -16.17
CA LEU A 373 -1.84 -15.49 -16.03
C LEU A 373 -0.57 -14.83 -16.54
N ALA A 374 0.61 -15.43 -16.35
CA ALA A 374 1.86 -14.92 -16.89
C ALA A 374 1.82 -14.81 -18.42
N VAL A 375 1.30 -15.84 -19.10
CA VAL A 375 1.11 -15.82 -20.56
C VAL A 375 0.16 -14.68 -20.94
N ILE A 376 -1.00 -14.59 -20.30
CA ILE A 376 -2.01 -13.55 -20.58
C ILE A 376 -1.39 -12.15 -20.39
N TYR A 377 -0.77 -11.89 -19.24
CA TYR A 377 -0.21 -10.58 -18.90
C TYR A 377 0.92 -10.19 -19.85
N TYR A 378 1.84 -11.11 -20.16
CA TYR A 378 2.93 -10.83 -21.09
C TYR A 378 2.41 -10.36 -22.45
N PHE A 379 1.48 -11.11 -23.05
CA PHE A 379 0.96 -10.77 -24.37
C PHE A 379 0.10 -9.50 -24.35
N VAL A 380 -0.80 -9.35 -23.38
CA VAL A 380 -1.64 -8.15 -23.26
C VAL A 380 -0.76 -6.91 -23.08
N PHE A 381 0.19 -6.92 -22.14
CA PHE A 381 1.08 -5.78 -21.91
C PHE A 381 1.88 -5.47 -23.16
N ARG A 382 2.54 -6.48 -23.77
CA ARG A 382 3.37 -6.26 -24.96
C ARG A 382 2.58 -5.69 -26.13
N ILE A 383 1.41 -6.25 -26.44
CA ILE A 383 0.56 -5.82 -27.55
C ILE A 383 0.03 -4.41 -27.30
N VAL A 384 -0.51 -4.13 -26.11
CA VAL A 384 -1.10 -2.83 -25.79
C VAL A 384 -0.04 -1.73 -25.73
N ILE A 385 1.12 -1.98 -25.10
CA ILE A 385 2.23 -1.03 -25.04
C ILE A 385 2.69 -0.64 -26.46
N THR A 386 2.87 -1.62 -27.33
CA THR A 386 3.39 -1.37 -28.69
C THR A 386 2.34 -0.78 -29.62
N LYS A 387 1.11 -1.30 -29.62
CA LYS A 387 0.02 -0.85 -30.51
C LYS A 387 -0.49 0.54 -30.16
N TRP A 388 -0.54 0.89 -28.87
CA TRP A 388 -1.01 2.21 -28.42
C TRP A 388 0.14 3.17 -28.10
N ASN A 389 1.38 2.73 -28.35
CA ASN A 389 2.59 3.49 -28.07
C ASN A 389 2.62 4.08 -26.65
N LEU A 390 2.30 3.25 -25.65
CA LEU A 390 2.26 3.69 -24.26
C LEU A 390 3.66 4.03 -23.76
N ARG A 391 3.74 5.05 -22.90
CA ARG A 391 4.98 5.61 -22.35
C ARG A 391 5.42 4.88 -21.08
N THR A 392 5.52 3.56 -21.17
CA THR A 392 6.10 2.74 -20.10
C THR A 392 7.61 3.03 -19.95
N PRO A 393 8.26 2.62 -18.85
CA PRO A 393 9.68 2.90 -18.62
C PRO A 393 10.58 2.56 -19.81
N GLY A 394 11.45 3.50 -20.18
CA GLY A 394 12.36 3.42 -21.33
C GLY A 394 11.69 3.66 -22.68
N ARG A 395 10.48 4.22 -22.70
CA ARG A 395 9.76 4.67 -23.91
C ARG A 395 9.39 6.16 -23.84
N GLU A 396 9.84 6.89 -22.83
CA GLU A 396 9.67 8.33 -22.69
C GLU A 396 10.40 9.12 -23.78
N ASP A 397 9.93 10.34 -24.08
CA ASP A 397 10.58 11.23 -25.04
C ASP A 397 11.79 11.94 -24.41
N ASP A 398 12.92 11.93 -25.11
CA ASP A 398 14.23 12.42 -24.66
C ASP A 398 14.21 13.89 -24.18
N SER A 399 13.24 14.69 -24.63
CA SER A 399 13.10 16.11 -24.27
C SER A 399 12.61 16.35 -22.84
N ILE A 400 11.89 15.40 -22.23
CA ILE A 400 11.33 15.53 -20.87
C ILE A 400 12.30 14.99 -19.81
N GLU A 401 13.16 14.04 -20.18
CA GLU A 401 14.21 13.50 -19.32
C GLU A 401 15.20 14.60 -18.90
N ALA A 402 15.59 15.47 -19.85
CA ALA A 402 16.42 16.64 -19.60
C ALA A 402 15.78 17.66 -18.63
N ASP A 403 14.45 17.78 -18.62
CA ASP A 403 13.73 18.69 -17.72
C ASP A 403 13.57 18.10 -16.31
N LEU A 404 13.39 16.79 -16.18
CA LEU A 404 13.34 16.11 -14.89
C LEU A 404 14.69 16.14 -14.18
N GLU A 405 15.78 15.85 -14.89
CA GLU A 405 17.15 15.93 -14.35
C GLU A 405 17.51 17.35 -13.89
N ARG A 406 17.15 18.37 -14.67
CA ARG A 406 17.32 19.79 -14.30
C ARG A 406 16.52 20.19 -13.07
N THR A 407 15.38 19.54 -12.82
CA THR A 407 14.51 19.84 -11.68
C THR A 407 14.95 19.11 -10.41
N SER A 408 15.56 17.93 -10.52
CA SER A 408 16.18 17.22 -9.39
C SER A 408 17.54 17.76 -8.97
N ALA A 409 18.25 18.45 -9.87
CA ALA A 409 19.55 19.06 -9.59
C ALA A 409 19.48 20.47 -8.94
N LYS A 410 18.27 20.96 -8.57
CA LYS A 410 18.03 22.26 -7.90
C LYS A 410 17.24 22.08 -6.59
#